data_AF-A0A848LFG8-F1
#
_entry.id   AF-A0A848LFG8-F1
#
_cell.length_a   1.000
_cell.length_b   1.000
_cell.length_c   1.000
_cell.angle_alpha   90.00
_cell.angle_beta   90.00
_cell.angle_gamma   90.00
#
_symmetry.space_group_name_H-M   'P 1'
#
loop_
_entity.id
_entity.type
_entity.pdbx_description
1 polymer ?
#
loop_
_entity_poly.entity_id
_entity_poly.type
_entity_poly.pdbx_seq_one_letter_code
_entity_poly.pdbx_strand_id
1 'polypeptide(L)'
;MVEFKLESGPDVTWWKQVTILGGGESWRVWNQDGRSWCDWPNPSTFNCNTHSQWASIVTGNDARFVFSKAKGLFATHTDMYVLYNLSERLSGGDRVTFRWVRD
;
A
#
# COMPACT_ATOMS: atom_id res chain seq x y z
N MET A 1 -5.06 15.97 5.58
CA MET A 1 -4.48 14.97 4.64
C MET A 1 -3.48 14.13 5.43
N VAL A 2 -3.36 12.85 5.12
CA VAL A 2 -2.39 11.93 5.72
C VAL A 2 -1.43 11.48 4.64
N GLU A 3 -0.15 11.42 4.97
CA GLU A 3 0.90 10.96 4.07
C GLU A 3 1.13 9.47 4.23
N PHE A 4 1.08 8.73 3.13
CA PHE A 4 1.30 7.30 3.10
C PHE A 4 2.57 6.94 2.37
N LYS A 5 3.29 5.98 2.92
CA LYS A 5 4.51 5.43 2.36
C LYS A 5 4.47 3.91 2.41
N LEU A 6 4.80 3.24 1.32
CA LEU A 6 4.97 1.80 1.26
C LEU A 6 6.45 1.47 1.08
N GLU A 7 6.94 0.55 1.90
CA GLU A 7 8.31 0.05 1.85
C GLU A 7 8.28 -1.48 1.72
N SER A 8 9.20 -2.04 0.93
CA SER A 8 9.51 -3.47 0.94
C SER A 8 10.90 -3.69 1.52
N GLY A 9 11.04 -4.75 2.33
CA GLY A 9 12.32 -5.28 2.77
C GLY A 9 12.98 -6.15 1.71
N PRO A 10 14.24 -6.55 1.95
CA PRO A 10 15.00 -7.38 1.01
C PRO A 10 14.39 -8.78 0.82
N ASP A 11 13.68 -9.30 1.82
CA ASP A 11 13.09 -10.65 1.76
C ASP A 11 11.69 -10.67 1.10
N VAL A 12 11.28 -9.56 0.49
CA VAL A 12 10.04 -9.49 -0.29
C VAL A 12 10.38 -9.77 -1.75
N THR A 13 10.02 -10.96 -2.21
CA THR A 13 10.35 -11.40 -3.57
C THR A 13 9.16 -11.34 -4.52
N TRP A 14 7.95 -11.18 -3.97
CA TRP A 14 6.70 -11.10 -4.73
C TRP A 14 5.96 -9.80 -4.50
N TRP A 15 4.99 -9.57 -5.38
CA TRP A 15 4.21 -8.36 -5.35
C TRP A 15 3.28 -8.25 -4.13
N LYS A 16 2.97 -7.00 -3.77
CA LYS A 16 2.26 -6.45 -2.63
C LYS A 16 1.43 -5.26 -3.09
N GLN A 17 0.25 -5.13 -2.51
CA GLN A 17 -0.68 -4.05 -2.79
C GLN A 17 -1.26 -3.51 -1.49
N VAL A 18 -1.48 -2.19 -1.45
CA VAL A 18 -2.33 -1.56 -0.45
C VAL A 18 -3.43 -0.81 -1.18
N THR A 19 -4.69 -1.05 -0.79
CA THR A 19 -5.87 -0.40 -1.33
C THR A 19 -6.63 0.33 -0.25
N ILE A 20 -7.04 1.57 -0.50
CA ILE A 20 -7.98 2.29 0.37
C ILE A 20 -9.39 2.16 -0.19
N LEU A 21 -10.32 1.66 0.61
CA LEU A 21 -11.73 1.54 0.28
C LEU A 21 -12.54 2.42 1.23
N GLY A 22 -13.70 2.94 0.78
CA GLY A 22 -14.66 3.60 1.68
C GLY A 22 -14.41 5.10 1.91
N GLY A 23 -14.20 5.87 0.84
CA GLY A 23 -14.11 7.33 0.96
C GLY A 23 -14.21 8.08 -0.38
N GLY A 24 -14.92 7.49 -1.34
CA GLY A 24 -15.18 8.09 -2.67
C GLY A 24 -14.08 7.90 -3.72
N GLU A 25 -12.82 7.76 -3.31
CA GLU A 25 -11.69 7.46 -4.21
C GLU A 25 -11.07 6.08 -3.90
N SER A 26 -10.39 5.46 -4.86
CA SER A 26 -9.69 4.19 -4.67
C SER A 26 -8.22 4.39 -5.00
N TRP A 27 -7.37 4.23 -3.98
CA TRP A 27 -5.92 4.34 -4.13
C TRP A 27 -5.33 2.94 -4.16
N ARG A 28 -4.40 2.67 -5.08
CA ARG A 28 -3.71 1.38 -5.18
C ARG A 28 -2.21 1.63 -5.33
N VAL A 29 -1.43 1.10 -4.40
CA VAL A 29 0.03 1.06 -4.48
C VAL A 29 0.42 -0.38 -4.79
N TRP A 30 1.33 -0.61 -5.73
CA TRP A 30 1.74 -1.95 -6.18
C TRP A 30 3.28 -2.09 -6.08
N ASN A 31 3.81 -3.31 -6.21
CA ASN A 31 5.25 -3.55 -6.45
C ASN A 31 5.51 -4.81 -7.31
N GLN A 32 4.71 -5.04 -8.36
CA GLN A 32 4.71 -6.33 -9.06
C GLN A 32 5.80 -6.52 -10.10
N ASP A 33 5.91 -5.60 -11.05
CA ASP A 33 6.80 -5.73 -12.20
C ASP A 33 7.04 -4.33 -12.78
N GLY A 34 7.35 -3.36 -11.91
CA GLY A 34 7.76 -2.03 -12.38
C GLY A 34 6.69 -1.06 -12.82
N ARG A 35 5.43 -1.45 -12.79
CA ARG A 35 4.31 -0.56 -13.14
C ARG A 35 3.77 0.23 -11.95
N SER A 36 4.57 0.31 -10.88
CA SER A 36 4.23 1.02 -9.66
C SER A 36 5.47 1.58 -8.97
N TRP A 37 5.63 2.90 -9.11
CA TRP A 37 6.25 3.90 -8.22
C TRP A 37 7.51 3.60 -7.40
N CYS A 38 8.24 2.53 -7.70
CA CYS A 38 9.62 2.35 -7.29
C CYS A 38 10.48 2.64 -8.50
N ASP A 39 11.01 3.86 -8.53
CA ASP A 39 11.98 4.40 -9.48
C ASP A 39 11.81 3.89 -10.91
N TRP A 40 10.76 4.36 -11.57
CA TRP A 40 10.69 4.34 -13.03
C TRP A 40 11.95 5.05 -13.57
N PRO A 41 12.75 4.45 -14.49
CA PRO A 41 12.41 3.35 -15.39
C PRO A 41 13.02 1.97 -15.04
N ASN A 42 13.58 1.76 -13.84
CA ASN A 42 14.17 0.47 -13.45
C ASN A 42 13.37 -0.21 -12.33
N PRO A 43 12.37 -1.02 -12.70
CA PRO A 43 11.59 -1.86 -11.80
C PRO A 43 12.45 -2.71 -10.88
N SER A 44 12.36 -2.52 -9.58
CA SER A 44 12.87 -3.48 -8.59
C SER A 44 11.79 -3.76 -7.55
N THR A 45 11.52 -5.04 -7.31
CA THR A 45 10.71 -5.50 -6.17
C THR A 45 11.52 -5.51 -4.87
N PHE A 46 12.85 -5.51 -4.99
CA PHE A 46 13.82 -5.53 -3.90
C PHE A 46 14.04 -4.11 -3.36
N ASN A 47 13.77 -3.91 -2.06
CA ASN A 47 13.95 -2.62 -1.35
C ASN A 47 13.20 -1.44 -1.98
N CYS A 48 11.98 -1.68 -2.45
CA CYS A 48 11.10 -0.68 -3.04
C CYS A 48 10.62 0.30 -1.96
N ASN A 49 10.95 1.58 -2.14
CA ASN A 49 10.48 2.69 -1.32
C ASN A 49 9.61 3.57 -2.22
N THR A 50 8.29 3.47 -2.08
CA THR A 50 7.39 4.28 -2.91
C THR A 50 7.49 5.74 -2.50
N HIS A 51 7.45 6.67 -3.46
CA HIS A 51 7.22 8.08 -3.15
C HIS A 51 6.00 8.23 -2.24
N SER A 52 6.08 9.17 -1.30
CA SER A 52 4.99 9.40 -0.38
C SER A 52 3.79 10.04 -1.07
N GLN A 53 2.59 9.68 -0.63
CA GLN A 53 1.34 10.20 -1.20
C GLN A 53 0.45 10.78 -0.11
N TRP A 54 -0.04 11.99 -0.34
CA TRP A 54 -1.00 12.65 0.55
C TRP A 54 -2.43 12.29 0.16
N ALA A 55 -3.23 11.83 1.10
CA ALA A 55 -4.64 11.50 0.87
C ALA A 55 -5.54 12.13 1.95
N SER A 56 -6.64 12.75 1.51
CA SER A 56 -7.72 13.22 2.40
C SER A 56 -8.71 12.12 2.76
N ILE A 57 -8.67 10.99 2.05
CA ILE A 57 -9.70 9.93 2.08
C ILE A 57 -9.84 9.18 3.41
N VAL A 58 -8.80 9.17 4.24
CA VAL A 58 -8.75 8.34 5.47
C VAL A 58 -9.62 8.87 6.61
N THR A 59 -10.29 10.01 6.42
CA THR A 59 -11.19 10.58 7.43
C THR A 59 -12.64 10.09 7.29
N GLY A 60 -12.97 9.27 6.28
CA GLY A 60 -14.27 8.61 6.17
C GLY A 60 -14.46 7.50 7.21
N ASN A 61 -15.68 7.34 7.74
CA ASN A 61 -15.98 6.33 8.77
C ASN A 61 -15.91 4.88 8.25
N ASP A 62 -16.11 4.67 6.96
CA ASP A 62 -16.00 3.38 6.29
C ASP A 62 -14.63 3.14 5.64
N ALA A 63 -13.71 4.11 5.80
CA ALA A 63 -12.37 4.02 5.23
C ALA A 63 -11.59 2.85 5.84
N ARG A 64 -11.06 1.99 4.97
CA ARG A 64 -10.22 0.85 5.36
C ARG A 64 -9.08 0.63 4.40
N PHE A 65 -7.94 0.21 4.95
CA PHE A 65 -6.80 -0.28 4.18
C PHE A 65 -6.94 -1.79 3.98
N VAL A 66 -6.89 -2.24 2.73
CA VAL A 66 -6.82 -3.65 2.36
C VAL A 66 -5.43 -3.94 1.81
N PHE A 67 -4.73 -4.86 2.46
CA PHE A 67 -3.40 -5.31 2.08
C PHE A 67 -3.53 -6.61 1.31
N SER A 68 -3.02 -6.64 0.10
CA SER A 68 -3.07 -7.83 -0.75
C SER A 68 -1.66 -8.26 -1.14
N LYS A 69 -1.46 -9.55 -1.38
CA LYS A 69 -0.20 -10.08 -1.91
C LYS A 69 -0.45 -11.07 -3.03
N ALA A 70 0.61 -11.34 -3.80
CA ALA A 70 0.63 -12.41 -4.78
C ALA A 70 0.31 -13.76 -4.13
N LYS A 71 -0.60 -14.51 -4.73
CA LYS A 71 -0.83 -15.91 -4.38
C LYS A 71 -0.81 -16.80 -5.62
N GLY A 72 0.03 -17.84 -5.56
CA GLY A 72 0.12 -18.88 -6.58
C GLY A 72 0.79 -18.45 -7.89
N LEU A 73 0.85 -19.39 -8.83
CA LEU A 73 1.52 -19.22 -10.13
C LEU A 73 0.92 -18.10 -11.01
N PHE A 74 -0.34 -17.72 -10.77
CA PHE A 74 -1.05 -16.71 -11.56
C PHE A 74 -1.01 -15.31 -10.94
N ALA A 75 -0.22 -15.12 -9.88
CA ALA A 75 -0.03 -13.83 -9.23
C ALA A 75 -1.37 -13.17 -8.80
N THR A 76 -2.37 -13.98 -8.43
CA THR A 76 -3.71 -13.48 -8.10
C THR A 76 -3.68 -12.66 -6.82
N HIS A 77 -4.41 -11.55 -6.82
CA HIS A 77 -4.52 -10.71 -5.64
C HIS A 77 -5.31 -11.40 -4.54
N THR A 78 -4.62 -11.74 -3.46
CA THR A 78 -5.27 -12.25 -2.25
C THR A 78 -5.15 -11.22 -1.15
N ASP A 79 -6.30 -10.80 -0.64
CA ASP A 79 -6.38 -9.94 0.54
C ASP A 79 -5.89 -10.72 1.76
N MET A 80 -4.97 -10.10 2.50
CA MET A 80 -4.29 -10.68 3.65
C MET A 80 -4.71 -10.00 4.93
N TYR A 81 -4.72 -8.68 4.93
CA TYR A 81 -4.98 -7.88 6.12
C TYR A 81 -5.90 -6.72 5.79
N VAL A 82 -6.73 -6.35 6.76
CA VAL A 82 -7.58 -5.17 6.68
C VAL A 82 -7.43 -4.34 7.94
N LEU A 83 -7.17 -3.05 7.76
CA LEU A 83 -7.08 -2.06 8.83
C LEU A 83 -8.31 -1.14 8.74
N TYR A 84 -9.08 -1.11 9.83
CA TYR A 84 -10.33 -0.35 9.97
C TYR A 84 -10.15 0.83 10.93
N ASN A 85 -11.21 1.63 11.07
CA ASN A 85 -11.31 2.77 11.96
C ASN A 85 -10.15 3.77 11.75
N LEU A 86 -9.84 4.06 10.48
CA LEU A 86 -8.72 4.93 10.14
C LEU A 86 -8.93 6.35 10.64
N SER A 87 -10.16 6.86 10.58
CA SER A 87 -10.53 8.19 11.05
C SER A 87 -10.38 8.39 12.57
N GLU A 88 -10.42 7.31 13.35
CA GLU A 88 -10.18 7.34 14.80
C GLU A 88 -8.68 7.34 15.15
N ARG A 89 -7.84 6.92 14.20
CA ARG A 89 -6.41 6.66 14.42
C ARG A 89 -5.50 7.65 13.71
N LEU A 90 -6.01 8.30 12.67
CA LEU A 90 -5.25 9.16 11.76
C LEU A 90 -5.95 10.51 11.65
N SER A 91 -5.14 11.56 11.73
CA SER A 91 -5.52 12.96 11.69
C SER A 91 -4.72 13.69 10.61
N GLY A 92 -5.18 14.86 10.19
CA GLY A 92 -4.48 15.63 9.17
C GLY A 92 -3.05 16.00 9.61
N GLY A 93 -2.07 15.70 8.76
CA GLY A 93 -0.65 15.93 9.03
C GLY A 93 0.11 14.64 9.37
N ASP A 94 -0.59 13.55 9.67
CA ASP A 94 0.05 12.27 10.01
C ASP A 94 0.81 11.68 8.82
N ARG A 95 1.87 10.93 9.14
CA ARG A 95 2.63 10.12 8.18
C ARG A 95 2.60 8.66 8.61
N VAL A 96 2.16 7.79 7.71
CA VAL A 96 2.04 6.34 7.94
C VAL A 96 2.93 5.61 6.94
N THR A 97 3.85 4.82 7.49
CA THR A 97 4.70 3.93 6.68
C THR A 97 4.26 2.49 6.89
N PHE A 98 3.87 1.83 5.80
CA PHE A 98 3.67 0.40 5.77
C PHE A 98 4.91 -0.28 5.22
N ARG A 99 5.50 -1.20 5.99
CA ARG A 99 6.69 -1.95 5.58
C ARG A 99 6.39 -3.44 5.48
N TRP A 100 6.47 -3.98 4.28
CA TRP A 100 6.47 -5.42 4.05
C TRP A 100 7.86 -5.96 4.35
N VAL A 101 7.97 -6.83 5.36
CA VAL A 101 9.27 -7.38 5.78
C VAL A 101 9.60 -8.67 5.03
N ARG A 102 8.58 -9.47 4.69
CA ARG A 102 8.69 -10.77 4.03
C ARG A 102 7.39 -11.11 3.27
N ASP A 103 7.44 -12.14 2.43
CA ASP A 103 6.29 -12.67 1.69
C ASP A 103 5.22 -13.34 2.56
#